data_AF-A0A2G6D5N8-F1
#
_entry.id   AF-A0A2G6D5N8-F1
#
_cell.length_a   1.000
_cell.length_b   1.000
_cell.length_c   1.000
_cell.angle_alpha   90.00
_cell.angle_beta   90.00
_cell.angle_gamma   90.00
#
_symmetry.space_group_name_H-M   'P 1'
#
loop_
_entity.id
_entity.type
_entity.pdbx_description
1 polymer ?
#
loop_
_entity_poly.entity_id
_entity_poly.type
_entity_poly.pdbx_seq_one_letter_code
_entity_poly.pdbx_strand_id
1 'polypeptide(L)'
;MRKILLVIFIFLFSACDVQKSEPEIPDKPVQVPDKAFWVGGLDGGVFVLVERSESVEANEYLGELYYISGDLAYRGKLNILPKDSAVIDYKNPEIYQGWDGDTLYLAGSRQLKVPE
;
A
#
# COMPACT_ATOMS: atom_id res chain seq x y z
N MET A 1 20.50 0.73 60.78
CA MET A 1 20.24 -0.56 60.09
C MET A 1 18.74 -0.79 60.20
N ARG A 2 17.92 -1.05 59.18
CA ARG A 2 18.10 -1.77 57.92
C ARG A 2 17.04 -1.20 56.96
N LYS A 3 17.45 -0.87 55.74
CA LYS A 3 16.61 -0.34 54.66
C LYS A 3 15.50 -1.35 54.35
N ILE A 4 14.23 -1.00 54.56
CA ILE A 4 13.10 -1.86 54.20
C ILE A 4 12.46 -1.31 52.93
N LEU A 5 12.89 -1.93 51.84
CA LEU A 5 12.04 -2.46 50.78
C LEU A 5 11.22 -1.46 49.96
N LEU A 6 11.93 -0.58 49.25
CA LEU A 6 11.48 0.07 48.02
C LEU A 6 11.50 -0.97 46.87
N VAL A 7 10.57 -1.93 46.87
CA VAL A 7 10.52 -3.05 45.88
C VAL A 7 9.12 -3.18 45.24
N ILE A 8 8.45 -2.06 44.95
CA ILE A 8 7.18 -2.06 44.19
C ILE A 8 7.24 -1.07 43.00
N PHE A 9 8.43 -0.63 42.58
CA PHE A 9 8.57 0.32 41.47
C PHE A 9 9.37 -0.21 40.26
N ILE A 10 9.53 -1.53 40.13
CA ILE A 10 10.31 -2.16 39.04
C ILE A 10 9.43 -2.99 38.09
N PHE A 11 8.10 -2.87 38.16
CA PHE A 11 7.19 -3.58 37.24
C PHE A 11 6.68 -2.74 36.05
N LEU A 12 7.20 -1.51 35.83
CA LEU A 12 6.68 -0.62 34.79
C LEU A 12 7.45 -0.60 33.46
N PHE A 13 8.47 -1.44 33.27
CA PHE A 13 9.28 -1.39 32.03
C PHE A 13 9.57 -2.76 31.39
N SER A 14 8.73 -3.76 31.63
CA SER A 14 8.82 -5.00 30.86
C SER A 14 7.91 -4.94 29.63
N ALA A 15 8.57 -4.76 28.48
CA ALA A 15 8.19 -5.29 27.18
C ALA A 15 6.98 -4.66 26.46
N CYS A 16 7.27 -3.58 25.72
CA CYS A 16 6.74 -3.42 24.36
C CYS A 16 7.91 -3.38 23.38
N ASP A 17 8.74 -4.43 23.37
CA ASP A 17 9.55 -4.71 22.18
C ASP A 17 8.64 -5.47 21.21
N VAL A 18 7.69 -4.72 20.63
CA VAL A 18 6.92 -5.22 19.49
C VAL A 18 7.93 -5.24 18.35
N GLN A 19 8.56 -6.38 18.14
CA GLN A 19 9.18 -6.72 16.87
C GLN A 19 8.09 -6.55 15.81
N LYS A 20 8.06 -5.38 15.17
CA LYS A 20 7.30 -5.16 13.95
C LYS A 20 7.90 -6.12 12.92
N SER A 21 7.38 -7.33 12.84
CA SER A 21 7.58 -8.15 11.66
C SER A 21 7.09 -7.32 10.47
N GLU A 22 7.96 -7.08 9.50
CA GLU A 22 7.52 -6.52 8.23
C GLU A 22 6.41 -7.43 7.66
N PRO A 23 5.34 -6.85 7.11
CA PRO A 23 4.27 -7.65 6.52
C PRO A 23 4.86 -8.57 5.44
N GLU A 24 4.58 -9.86 5.53
CA GLU A 24 5.00 -10.82 4.52
C GLU A 24 4.30 -10.49 3.20
N ILE A 25 5.07 -10.36 2.12
CA ILE A 25 4.53 -10.17 0.77
C ILE A 25 4.00 -11.53 0.29
N PRO A 26 2.72 -11.65 -0.09
CA PRO A 26 2.17 -12.92 -0.52
C PRO A 26 2.77 -13.37 -1.86
N ASP A 27 2.80 -14.68 -2.07
CA ASP A 27 3.17 -15.27 -3.35
C ASP A 27 2.25 -14.76 -4.47
N LYS A 28 2.86 -14.29 -5.56
CA LYS A 28 2.12 -13.78 -6.71
C LYS A 28 1.52 -14.93 -7.53
N PRO A 29 0.19 -14.97 -7.74
CA PRO A 29 -0.45 -15.98 -8.59
C PRO A 29 0.02 -15.89 -10.04
N VAL A 30 0.07 -17.02 -10.74
CA VAL A 30 0.58 -17.13 -12.13
C VAL A 30 -0.19 -16.26 -13.13
N GLN A 31 -1.48 -16.01 -12.88
CA GLN A 31 -2.33 -15.16 -13.72
C GLN A 31 -2.10 -13.66 -13.52
N VAL A 32 -1.41 -13.25 -12.44
CA VAL A 32 -1.09 -11.85 -12.18
C VAL A 32 0.16 -11.46 -12.98
N PRO A 33 0.15 -10.34 -13.73
CA PRO A 33 1.31 -9.92 -14.52
C PRO A 33 2.60 -9.79 -13.70
N ASP A 34 3.73 -10.19 -14.28
CA ASP A 34 5.05 -10.14 -13.61
C ASP A 34 5.43 -8.73 -13.12
N LYS A 35 4.99 -7.70 -13.83
CA LYS A 35 5.24 -6.30 -13.47
C LYS A 35 4.36 -5.79 -12.33
N ALA A 36 3.32 -6.52 -11.95
CA ALA A 36 2.48 -6.13 -10.83
C ALA A 36 3.22 -6.39 -9.50
N PHE A 37 3.07 -5.46 -8.56
CA PHE A 37 3.65 -5.53 -7.22
C PHE A 37 2.58 -5.47 -6.14
N TRP A 38 2.86 -6.04 -4.97
CA TRP A 38 1.92 -6.04 -3.86
C TRP A 38 1.79 -4.65 -3.24
N VAL A 39 0.56 -4.20 -3.04
CA VAL A 39 0.19 -3.00 -2.28
C VAL A 39 -0.82 -3.45 -1.23
N GLY A 40 -0.38 -3.52 0.03
CA GLY A 40 -1.19 -4.04 1.12
C GLY A 40 -0.53 -3.88 2.49
N GLY A 41 -1.28 -4.24 3.52
CA GLY A 41 -0.84 -4.24 4.91
C GLY A 41 -1.27 -5.51 5.64
N LEU A 42 -1.33 -5.43 6.97
CA LEU A 42 -1.70 -6.55 7.85
C LEU A 42 -3.09 -7.14 7.51
N ASP A 43 -4.01 -6.30 7.03
CA ASP A 43 -5.39 -6.67 6.75
C ASP A 43 -5.61 -7.10 5.27
N GLY A 44 -4.53 -7.28 4.51
CA GLY A 44 -4.56 -7.69 3.11
C GLY A 44 -4.20 -6.58 2.14
N GLY A 45 -4.49 -6.80 0.86
CA GLY A 45 -4.08 -5.91 -0.22
C GLY A 45 -4.36 -6.48 -1.61
N VAL A 46 -3.73 -5.87 -2.60
CA VAL A 46 -3.88 -6.20 -4.03
C VAL A 46 -2.52 -6.17 -4.73
N PHE A 47 -2.38 -6.94 -5.79
CA PHE A 47 -1.31 -6.73 -6.76
C PHE A 47 -1.70 -5.61 -7.72
N VAL A 48 -0.82 -4.64 -7.90
CA VAL A 48 -1.04 -3.41 -8.66
C VAL A 48 -0.13 -3.38 -9.87
N LEU A 49 -0.73 -3.18 -11.04
CA LEU A 49 -0.05 -2.79 -12.27
C LEU A 49 -0.61 -1.44 -12.70
N VAL A 50 0.23 -0.40 -12.69
CA VAL A 50 -0.11 0.91 -13.24
C VAL A 50 0.73 1.17 -14.48
N GLU A 51 0.09 1.69 -15.51
CA GLU A 51 0.73 2.12 -16.74
C GLU A 51 0.28 3.54 -17.10
N ARG A 52 1.13 4.21 -17.88
CA ARG A 52 0.80 5.48 -18.52
C ARG A 52 0.99 5.27 -20.01
N SER A 53 -0.09 5.36 -20.78
CA SER A 53 0.01 5.35 -22.24
C SER A 53 0.21 6.78 -22.75
N GLU A 54 0.97 6.93 -23.83
CA GLU A 54 1.19 8.23 -24.49
C GLU A 54 -0.11 8.85 -25.04
N SER A 55 -1.16 8.06 -25.18
CA SER A 55 -2.50 8.48 -25.61
C SER A 55 -3.42 8.97 -24.50
N VAL A 56 -2.98 8.90 -23.24
CA VAL A 56 -3.80 9.19 -22.05
C VAL A 56 -3.49 10.61 -21.58
N GLU A 57 -4.50 11.35 -21.11
CA GLU A 57 -4.30 12.73 -20.64
C GLU A 57 -3.25 12.79 -19.52
N ALA A 58 -2.65 13.97 -19.30
CA ALA A 58 -1.54 14.13 -18.35
C ALA A 58 -1.86 13.61 -16.92
N ASN A 59 -3.14 13.58 -16.56
CA ASN A 59 -3.68 13.23 -15.24
C ASN A 59 -4.35 11.85 -15.17
N GLU A 60 -4.22 11.05 -16.22
CA GLU A 60 -4.86 9.75 -16.33
C GLU A 60 -3.81 8.64 -16.41
N TYR A 61 -4.10 7.54 -15.73
CA TYR A 61 -3.30 6.31 -15.72
C TYR A 61 -4.21 5.12 -16.05
N LEU A 62 -3.63 4.01 -16.46
CA LEU A 62 -4.34 2.74 -16.59
C LEU A 62 -3.92 1.84 -15.42
N GLY A 63 -4.88 1.30 -14.69
CA GLY A 63 -4.66 0.41 -13.57
C GLY A 63 -5.26 -0.97 -13.82
N GLU A 64 -4.51 -2.00 -13.45
CA GLU A 64 -4.99 -3.37 -13.29
C GLU A 64 -4.66 -3.83 -11.87
N LEU A 65 -5.68 -4.14 -11.09
CA LEU A 65 -5.56 -4.54 -9.69
C LEU A 65 -6.11 -5.96 -9.53
N TYR A 66 -5.39 -6.79 -8.79
CA TYR A 66 -5.72 -8.20 -8.59
C TYR A 66 -5.74 -8.54 -7.11
N TYR A 67 -6.73 -9.28 -6.66
CA TYR A 67 -6.74 -9.85 -5.32
C TYR A 67 -5.61 -10.87 -5.13
N ILE A 68 -5.35 -11.25 -3.89
CA ILE A 68 -4.39 -12.32 -3.55
C ILE A 68 -4.71 -13.66 -4.23
N SER A 69 -5.98 -13.93 -4.55
CA SER A 69 -6.39 -15.10 -5.34
C SER A 69 -5.95 -15.04 -6.81
N GLY A 70 -5.55 -13.85 -7.28
CA GLY A 70 -5.25 -13.52 -8.66
C GLY A 70 -6.48 -13.13 -9.48
N ASP A 71 -7.66 -13.05 -8.85
CA ASP A 71 -8.86 -12.53 -9.49
C ASP A 71 -8.74 -11.02 -9.72
N LEU A 72 -9.30 -10.54 -10.84
CA LEU A 72 -9.28 -9.13 -11.18
C LEU A 72 -10.22 -8.35 -10.23
N ALA A 73 -9.65 -7.42 -9.47
CA ALA A 73 -10.39 -6.48 -8.63
C ALA A 73 -10.83 -5.26 -9.45
N TYR A 74 -9.96 -4.75 -10.31
CA TYR A 74 -10.23 -3.58 -11.14
C TYR A 74 -9.38 -3.59 -12.42
N ARG A 75 -9.95 -3.11 -13.53
CA ARG A 75 -9.22 -2.77 -14.76
C ARG A 75 -9.84 -1.53 -15.38
N GLY A 76 -9.04 -0.50 -15.60
CA GLY A 76 -9.52 0.71 -16.25
C GLY A 76 -8.68 1.95 -15.97
N LYS A 77 -9.27 3.11 -16.23
CA LYS A 77 -8.64 4.41 -16.01
C LYS A 77 -8.57 4.75 -14.52
N LEU A 78 -7.51 5.43 -14.11
CA LEU A 78 -7.38 6.04 -12.79
C LEU A 78 -6.97 7.49 -12.96
N ASN A 79 -7.68 8.38 -12.27
CA ASN A 79 -7.39 9.81 -12.26
C ASN A 79 -6.47 10.14 -11.09
N ILE A 80 -5.36 10.84 -11.37
CA ILE A 80 -4.53 11.39 -10.30
C ILE A 80 -5.24 12.55 -9.63
N LEU A 81 -5.24 12.54 -8.30
CA LEU A 81 -5.73 13.62 -7.47
C LEU A 81 -4.64 14.04 -6.46
N PRO A 82 -4.49 15.34 -6.18
CA PRO A 82 -5.18 16.46 -6.85
C PRO A 82 -4.76 16.61 -8.33
N LYS A 83 -5.61 17.25 -9.16
CA LYS A 83 -5.44 17.31 -10.63
C LYS A 83 -4.20 18.08 -11.10
N ASP A 84 -3.57 18.85 -10.22
CA ASP A 84 -2.33 19.58 -10.44
C ASP A 84 -1.09 18.81 -9.94
N SER A 85 -1.26 17.53 -9.59
CA SER A 85 -0.15 16.66 -9.18
C SER A 85 0.92 16.56 -10.26
N ALA A 86 2.18 16.64 -9.85
CA ALA A 86 3.29 16.26 -10.70
C ALA A 86 3.17 14.79 -11.13
N VAL A 87 3.76 14.47 -12.29
CA VAL A 87 3.87 13.10 -12.80
C VAL A 87 4.49 12.21 -11.71
N ILE A 88 3.84 11.10 -11.41
CA ILE A 88 4.32 10.13 -10.42
C ILE A 88 5.24 9.10 -11.08
N ASP A 89 6.19 8.58 -10.31
CA ASP A 89 6.93 7.37 -10.69
C ASP A 89 6.06 6.14 -10.43
N TYR A 90 5.08 5.92 -11.32
CA TYR A 90 4.05 4.89 -11.15
C TYR A 90 4.59 3.44 -11.11
N LYS A 91 5.87 3.22 -11.46
CA LYS A 91 6.53 1.91 -11.39
C LYS A 91 7.21 1.64 -10.05
N ASN A 92 7.33 2.65 -9.20
CA ASN A 92 7.97 2.53 -7.90
C ASN A 92 6.97 2.05 -6.84
N PRO A 93 7.08 0.81 -6.31
CA PRO A 93 6.13 0.29 -5.31
C PRO A 93 6.06 1.13 -4.03
N GLU A 94 7.15 1.80 -3.65
CA GLU A 94 7.29 2.55 -2.39
C GLU A 94 6.37 3.78 -2.32
N ILE A 95 5.82 4.24 -3.44
CA ILE A 95 4.90 5.38 -3.43
C ILE A 95 3.48 4.95 -3.08
N TYR A 96 3.15 3.66 -3.04
CA TYR A 96 1.79 3.16 -2.86
C TYR A 96 1.56 2.76 -1.40
N GLN A 97 0.41 3.14 -0.86
CA GLN A 97 0.07 2.93 0.56
C GLN A 97 -1.07 1.95 0.79
N GLY A 98 -1.97 1.79 -0.18
CA GLY A 98 -3.13 0.91 -0.01
C GLY A 98 -4.20 1.11 -1.08
N TRP A 99 -5.11 0.14 -1.16
CA TRP A 99 -6.30 0.14 -2.02
C TRP A 99 -7.54 -0.11 -1.18
N ASP A 100 -8.60 0.69 -1.35
CA ASP A 100 -9.85 0.56 -0.59
C ASP A 100 -11.07 0.07 -1.41
N GLY A 101 -10.89 -0.13 -2.73
CA GLY A 101 -11.95 -0.56 -3.64
C GLY A 101 -12.22 0.40 -4.80
N ASP A 102 -11.92 1.69 -4.63
CA ASP A 102 -11.99 2.68 -5.71
C ASP A 102 -10.80 3.66 -5.74
N THR A 103 -10.01 3.69 -4.67
CA THR A 103 -8.91 4.63 -4.48
C THR A 103 -7.63 3.90 -4.12
N LEU A 104 -6.59 4.15 -4.92
CA LEU A 104 -5.23 3.70 -4.67
C LEU A 104 -4.44 4.86 -4.06
N TYR A 105 -4.18 4.77 -2.76
CA TYR A 105 -3.52 5.82 -1.99
C TYR A 105 -2.02 5.86 -2.27
N LEU A 106 -1.49 7.06 -2.48
CA LEU A 106 -0.07 7.30 -2.74
C LEU A 106 0.57 8.15 -1.65
N ALA A 107 1.89 8.10 -1.54
CA ALA A 107 2.69 8.97 -0.68
C ALA A 107 2.43 10.46 -0.97
N GLY A 108 2.30 11.25 0.08
CA GLY A 108 2.17 12.71 -0.01
C GLY A 108 0.79 13.19 -0.45
N SER A 109 -0.29 12.68 0.16
CA SER A 109 -1.68 13.11 -0.05
C SER A 109 -2.20 12.98 -1.48
N ARG A 110 -1.52 12.20 -2.33
CA ARG A 110 -1.92 11.91 -3.70
C ARG A 110 -2.68 10.61 -3.76
N GLN A 111 -3.53 10.45 -4.77
CA GLN A 111 -4.29 9.23 -4.98
C GLN A 111 -4.59 9.00 -6.45
N LEU A 112 -4.67 7.74 -6.86
CA LEU A 112 -5.19 7.31 -8.14
C LEU A 112 -6.60 6.77 -7.92
N LYS A 113 -7.62 7.46 -8.43
CA LYS A 113 -9.03 7.16 -8.16
C LYS A 113 -9.76 6.70 -9.42
N VAL A 114 -10.65 5.72 -9.30
CA VAL A 114 -11.58 5.33 -10.36
C VAL A 114 -12.44 6.54 -10.77
N PRO A 115 -12.58 6.85 -12.07
CA PRO A 115 -13.47 7.91 -12.55
C PRO A 115 -14.93 7.67 -12.14
N GLU A 116 -15.62 8.74 -11.80
CA GLU A 116 -17.09 8.74 -11.60
C GLU A 116 -17.85 8.57 -12.92
#